data_AF-A0A8T5FCI4-F1
#
_entry.id   AF-A0A8T5FCI4-F1
#
_cell.length_a   1.000
_cell.length_b   1.000
_cell.length_c   1.000
_cell.angle_alpha   90.00
_cell.angle_beta   90.00
_cell.angle_gamma   90.00
#
_symmetry.space_group_name_H-M   'P 1'
#
loop_
_entity.id
_entity.type
_entity.pdbx_description
1 polymer ?
#
loop_
_entity_poly.entity_id
_entity_poly.type
_entity_poly.pdbx_seq_one_letter_code
_entity_poly.pdbx_strand_id
1 'polypeptide(L)' 'MTSKLPTIILNALNTKGELTLNELYEIIGEHSEFTWELSVRKHRVRSVLDYLKRQNKVERSSPGTYKLA' A
#
# COMPACT_ATOMS: atom_id res chain seq x y z
N MET A 1 13.54 13.97 0.46
CA MET A 1 12.39 13.58 1.31
C MET A 1 11.82 12.28 0.76
N THR A 2 12.17 11.16 1.37
CA THR A 2 11.62 9.84 1.02
C THR A 2 10.12 9.86 1.29
N SER A 3 9.30 9.47 0.31
CA SER A 3 7.86 9.34 0.51
C SER A 3 7.57 8.39 1.68
N LYS A 4 6.69 8.77 2.60
CA LYS A 4 6.30 7.95 3.76
C LYS A 4 5.38 6.76 3.40
N LEU A 5 4.69 6.88 2.26
CA LEU A 5 3.70 5.92 1.78
C LEU A 5 4.22 4.48 1.63
N PRO A 6 5.41 4.21 1.04
CA PRO A 6 5.96 2.85 0.97
C PRO A 6 6.19 2.23 2.35
N THR A 7 6.72 3.00 3.31
CA THR A 7 6.95 2.53 4.68
C THR A 7 5.63 2.18 5.38
N ILE A 8 4.60 2.99 5.20
CA ILE A 8 3.28 2.74 5.80
C ILE A 8 2.65 1.47 5.21
N ILE A 9 2.73 1.27 3.88
CA ILE A 9 2.22 0.06 3.23
C ILE A 9 2.96 -1.18 3.73
N LEU A 10 4.29 -1.13 3.84
CA LEU A 10 5.09 -2.25 4.35
C LEU A 10 4.76 -2.55 5.82
N ASN A 11 4.60 -1.53 6.66
CA ASN A 11 4.22 -1.71 8.06
C ASN A 11 2.82 -2.32 8.20
N ALA A 12 1.87 -1.89 7.36
CA ALA A 12 0.52 -2.44 7.35
C ALA A 12 0.52 -3.94 6.97
N LEU A 13 1.26 -4.29 5.92
CA LEU A 13 1.44 -5.69 5.49
C LEU A 13 2.19 -6.52 6.53
N ASN A 14 3.19 -5.96 7.21
CA ASN A 14 3.91 -6.64 8.29
C ASN A 14 3.01 -6.92 9.50
N THR A 15 2.03 -6.04 9.77
CA THR A 15 1.12 -6.16 10.92
C THR A 15 -0.01 -7.15 10.66
N LYS A 16 -0.59 -7.14 9.45
CA LYS A 16 -1.77 -7.95 9.09
C LYS A 16 -1.43 -9.19 8.25
N GLY A 17 -0.20 -9.32 7.77
CA GLY A 17 0.27 -10.40 6.91
C GLY A 17 -0.14 -10.23 5.44
N GLU A 18 -1.45 -10.25 5.18
CA GLU A 18 -2.02 -10.05 3.84
C GLU A 18 -3.06 -8.93 3.86
N LEU A 19 -3.07 -8.09 2.81
CA LEU A 19 -4.05 -7.02 2.67
C LEU A 19 -4.55 -6.90 1.24
N THR A 20 -5.86 -6.66 1.12
CA THR A 20 -6.49 -6.27 -0.13
C THR A 20 -6.17 -4.83 -0.49
N LEU A 21 -6.31 -4.49 -1.77
CA LEU A 21 -6.19 -3.10 -2.23
C LEU A 21 -7.16 -2.15 -1.51
N ASN A 22 -8.39 -2.61 -1.21
CA ASN A 22 -9.39 -1.79 -0.54
C ASN A 22 -8.97 -1.48 0.91
N GLU A 23 -8.50 -2.48 1.65
CA GLU A 23 -7.98 -2.27 3.01
C GLU A 23 -6.77 -1.33 3.01
N LEU A 24 -5.87 -1.44 2.02
CA LEU A 24 -4.78 -0.50 1.89
C LEU A 24 -5.29 0.94 1.63
N TYR A 25 -6.35 1.13 0.85
CA TYR A 25 -6.91 2.48 0.63
C TYR A 25 -7.58 3.06 1.87
N GLU A 26 -8.19 2.21 2.70
CA GLU A 26 -8.81 2.59 3.97
C GLU A 26 -7.74 2.97 4.99
N ILE A 27 -6.73 2.12 5.21
CA ILE A 27 -5.60 2.39 6.10
C ILE A 27 -4.92 3.71 5.71
N ILE A 28 -4.59 3.89 4.42
CA ILE A 28 -3.99 5.14 3.93
C ILE A 28 -4.92 6.34 4.11
N GLY A 29 -6.24 6.13 4.12
CA GLY A 29 -7.22 7.18 4.37
C GLY A 29 -7.35 7.63 5.82
N GLU A 30 -7.03 6.77 6.77
CA GLU A 30 -7.05 7.09 8.21
C GLU A 30 -5.87 7.99 8.62
N HIS A 31 -4.82 8.03 7.82
CA HIS A 31 -3.66 8.89 8.04
C HIS A 31 -3.95 10.34 7.62
N SER A 32 -3.99 11.25 8.58
CA SER A 32 -4.23 12.69 8.38
C SER A 32 -3.21 13.38 7.46
N GLU A 33 -2.04 12.78 7.24
CA GLU A 33 -1.03 13.27 6.29
C GLU A 33 -1.42 13.06 4.81
N PHE A 34 -2.39 12.20 4.51
CA PHE A 34 -2.85 11.91 3.15
C PHE A 34 -4.25 12.46 2.90
N THR A 35 -4.36 13.78 2.76
CA THR A 35 -5.61 14.49 2.41
C THR A 35 -6.02 14.32 0.94
N TRP A 36 -5.59 13.24 0.29
CA TRP A 36 -5.87 12.99 -1.12
C TRP A 36 -7.30 12.51 -1.32
N GLU A 37 -7.89 12.95 -2.43
CA GLU A 37 -9.11 12.34 -2.95
C GLU A 37 -8.91 10.83 -3.21
N LEU A 38 -10.01 10.07 -3.13
CA LEU A 38 -9.98 8.62 -3.27
C LEU A 38 -9.35 8.16 -4.59
N SER A 39 -9.60 8.87 -5.69
CA SER A 39 -9.02 8.60 -7.02
C SER A 39 -7.48 8.68 -6.99
N VAL A 40 -6.95 9.77 -6.44
CA VAL A 40 -5.50 10.03 -6.30
C VAL A 40 -4.88 9.02 -5.35
N ARG A 41 -5.54 8.70 -4.23
CA ARG A 41 -5.06 7.69 -3.27
C ARG A 41 -4.92 6.33 -3.93
N LYS A 42 -5.95 5.88 -4.65
CA LYS A 42 -5.95 4.62 -5.38
C LYS A 42 -4.81 4.55 -6.40
N HIS A 43 -4.57 5.62 -7.15
CA HIS A 43 -3.46 5.69 -8.10
C HIS A 43 -2.11 5.59 -7.38
N ARG A 44 -1.88 6.39 -6.34
CA ARG A 44 -0.61 6.43 -5.59
C ARG A 44 -0.29 5.10 -4.91
N VAL A 45 -1.27 4.47 -4.26
CA VAL A 45 -1.09 3.16 -3.62
C VAL A 45 -0.71 2.10 -4.65
N ARG A 46 -1.37 2.06 -5.82
CA ARG A 46 -1.00 1.13 -6.90
C ARG A 46 0.40 1.37 -7.43
N SER A 47 0.79 2.63 -7.65
CA SER A 47 2.14 2.97 -8.10
C SER A 47 3.20 2.55 -7.08
N VAL A 48 2.93 2.73 -5.78
CA VAL A 48 3.85 2.29 -4.73
C VAL A 48 3.93 0.77 -4.62
N LEU A 49 2.80 0.06 -4.73
CA LEU A 49 2.81 -1.41 -4.73
C LEU A 49 3.59 -1.96 -5.93
N ASP A 50 3.46 -1.36 -7.12
CA ASP A 50 4.25 -1.75 -8.29
C ASP A 50 5.75 -1.50 -8.05
N TYR A 51 6.10 -0.34 -7.49
CA TYR A 51 7.48 -0.03 -7.10
C TYR A 51 8.04 -1.04 -6.09
N LEU A 52 7.30 -1.35 -5.02
CA LEU A 52 7.72 -2.30 -3.98
C LEU A 52 7.83 -3.73 -4.54
N LYS A 53 6.94 -4.12 -5.46
CA LYS A 53 7.00 -5.42 -6.14
C LYS A 53 8.26 -5.54 -6.99
N ARG A 54 8.63 -4.49 -7.75
CA ARG A 54 9.88 -4.46 -8.53
C ARG A 54 11.13 -4.54 -7.63
N GLN A 55 11.02 -4.19 -6.36
CA GLN A 55 12.08 -4.33 -5.36
C GLN A 55 12.04 -5.68 -4.61
N ASN A 56 11.17 -6.61 -4.99
CA ASN A 56 10.94 -7.88 -4.28
C ASN A 56 10.61 -7.70 -2.78
N LYS A 57 9.91 -6.62 -2.42
CA LYS A 57 9.47 -6.37 -1.04
C LYS A 57 8.04 -6.84 -0.77
N VAL A 58 7.23 -6.89 -1.82
CA VAL A 58 5.83 -7.35 -1.76
C VAL A 58 5.52 -8.22 -2.96
N GLU A 59 4.61 -9.16 -2.79
CA GLU A 59 4.08 -9.97 -3.86
C GLU A 59 2.54 -10.05 -3.81
N ARG A 60 1.94 -10.53 -4.89
CA ARG A 60 0.48 -10.77 -4.92
C ARG A 60 0.20 -12.18 -4.41
N SER A 61 -0.55 -12.29 -3.32
CA SER A 61 -1.03 -13.58 -2.81
C SER A 61 -2.30 -14.05 -3.51
N SER A 62 -3.14 -13.12 -3.98
CA SER A 62 -4.42 -13.39 -4.62
C SER A 62 -4.88 -12.19 -5.48
N PRO A 63 -5.93 -12.33 -6.32
CA PRO A 63 -6.44 -11.21 -7.11
C PRO A 63 -6.80 -10.00 -6.24
N GLY A 64 -6.02 -8.92 -6.37
CA GLY A 64 -6.22 -7.70 -5.59
C GLY A 64 -5.70 -7.74 -4.15
N THR A 65 -4.97 -8.80 -3.76
CA THR A 65 -4.38 -8.97 -2.43
C THR A 65 -2.86 -9.02 -2.53
N TYR A 66 -2.19 -8.38 -1.57
CA TYR A 66 -0.75 -8.27 -1.48
C TYR A 66 -0.27 -8.72 -0.11
N LYS A 67 0.95 -9.25 -0.07
CA LYS A 67 1.67 -9.64 1.14
C LYS A 67 3.14 -9.26 1.01
N LEU A 68 3.89 -9.33 2.10
CA LEU A 68 5.35 -9.24 2.04
C LEU A 68 5.91 -10.44 1.25
N ALA A 69 6.92 -10.16 0.42
CA ALA A 69 7.66 -11.19 -0.32
C ALA A 69 8.71 -11.86 0.57
#